data_AF-A0A1G1YT21-F1
#
_entry.id   AF-A0A1G1YT21-F1
#
_cell.length_a   1.000
_cell.length_b   1.000
_cell.length_c   1.000
_cell.angle_alpha   90.00
_cell.angle_beta   90.00
_cell.angle_gamma   90.00
#
_symmetry.space_group_name_H-M   'P 1'
#
loop_
_entity.id
_entity.type
_entity.pdbx_description
1 polymer ?
#
loop_
_entity_poly.entity_id
_entity_poly.type
_entity_poly.pdbx_seq_one_letter_code
_entity_poly.pdbx_strand_id
1 'polypeptide(L)'
;MKKVLTLCVVHTAGQILLGMKKKGFGAGRWNGFGGKVEAGETIEAAAKRETFEEVGLVAEQLDPFGVLEFSFQQNNETLEVHVFRVLAYRGQPQESDEMAPRWFALNEIPFDKMWADDWYGLPLLLAGKKFRGSFRFSSDDELIETSLIEN
;
A
#
# COMPACT_ATOMS: atom_id res chain seq x y z
N MET A 1 19.46 -6.63 -2.49
CA MET A 1 18.60 -7.81 -2.26
C MET A 1 17.16 -7.38 -2.46
N LYS A 2 16.35 -8.16 -3.18
CA LYS A 2 14.95 -7.81 -3.47
C LYS A 2 14.01 -8.46 -2.46
N LYS A 3 13.12 -7.67 -1.86
CA LYS A 3 12.04 -8.15 -0.98
C LYS A 3 10.72 -7.97 -1.71
N VAL A 4 9.84 -8.97 -1.64
CA VAL A 4 8.50 -8.91 -2.24
C VAL A 4 7.50 -8.58 -1.13
N LEU A 5 6.65 -7.60 -1.39
CA LEU A 5 5.63 -7.11 -0.48
C LEU A 5 4.30 -6.96 -1.21
N THR A 6 3.25 -6.74 -0.42
CA THR A 6 1.89 -6.51 -0.88
C THR A 6 1.39 -5.17 -0.36
N LEU A 7 0.42 -4.59 -1.06
CA LEU A 7 -0.33 -3.43 -0.60
C LEU A 7 -1.76 -3.51 -1.11
N CYS A 8 -2.71 -3.69 -0.20
CA CYS A 8 -4.13 -3.69 -0.46
C CYS A 8 -4.73 -2.32 -0.23
N VAL A 9 -5.43 -1.81 -1.24
CA VAL A 9 -6.23 -0.59 -1.16
C VAL A 9 -7.71 -0.97 -1.11
N VAL A 10 -8.34 -0.61 0.02
CA VAL A 10 -9.78 -0.77 0.23
C VAL A 10 -10.45 0.58 0.00
N HIS A 11 -11.34 0.64 -0.98
CA HIS A 11 -12.08 1.86 -1.32
C HIS A 11 -13.49 1.54 -1.81
N THR A 12 -14.36 2.54 -1.76
CA THR A 12 -15.69 2.55 -2.35
C THR A 12 -15.80 3.77 -3.28
N ALA A 13 -16.98 4.01 -3.87
CA ALA A 13 -17.19 5.16 -4.75
C ALA A 13 -16.91 6.53 -4.11
N GLY A 14 -16.99 6.67 -2.77
CA GLY A 14 -16.85 7.97 -2.09
C GLY A 14 -15.75 8.06 -1.05
N GLN A 15 -15.12 6.95 -0.68
CA GLN A 15 -14.15 6.91 0.42
C GLN A 15 -13.12 5.81 0.27
N ILE A 16 -11.96 6.01 0.87
CA ILE A 16 -10.85 5.07 0.98
C ILE A 16 -10.57 4.77 2.46
N LEU A 17 -10.22 3.53 2.76
CA LEU A 17 -9.77 3.12 4.09
C LEU A 17 -8.24 3.14 4.10
N LEU A 18 -7.67 3.90 5.04
CA LEU A 18 -6.23 3.95 5.29
C LEU A 18 -5.95 3.56 6.74
N GLY A 19 -4.77 3.03 7.01
CA GLY A 19 -4.26 2.82 8.37
C GLY A 19 -3.11 3.77 8.68
N MET A 20 -3.16 4.40 9.85
CA MET A 20 -2.04 5.14 10.41
C MET A 20 -1.09 4.14 11.04
N LYS A 21 0.12 4.03 10.50
CA LYS A 21 1.12 3.09 10.98
C LYS A 21 1.66 3.53 12.34
N LYS A 22 1.54 2.67 13.35
CA LYS A 22 1.86 2.97 14.76
C LYS A 22 3.33 2.71 15.09
N LYS A 23 3.99 1.78 14.37
CA LYS A 23 5.36 1.32 14.66
C LYS A 23 6.11 0.88 13.40
N GLY A 24 7.44 0.84 13.49
CA GLY A 24 8.31 0.33 12.43
C GLY A 24 8.47 1.29 11.23
N PHE A 25 8.91 0.73 10.10
CA PHE A 25 9.15 1.50 8.87
C PHE A 25 7.85 2.12 8.33
N GLY A 26 7.83 3.44 8.22
CA GLY A 26 6.65 4.22 7.83
C GLY A 26 5.73 4.63 8.99
N ALA A 27 6.15 4.44 10.25
CA ALA A 27 5.38 4.94 11.40
C ALA A 27 5.06 6.43 11.28
N GLY A 28 3.84 6.82 11.62
CA GLY A 28 3.35 8.19 11.47
C GLY A 28 2.81 8.53 10.08
N ARG A 29 2.85 7.61 9.11
CA ARG A 29 2.23 7.77 7.78
C ARG A 29 0.94 6.96 7.67
N TRP A 30 -0.02 7.51 6.92
CA TRP A 30 -1.19 6.76 6.44
C TRP A 30 -0.79 5.92 5.22
N ASN A 31 -1.32 4.70 5.13
CA ASN A 31 -1.11 3.83 3.98
C ASN A 31 -2.28 2.84 3.78
N GLY A 32 -2.26 2.10 2.67
CA GLY A 32 -2.98 0.85 2.53
C GLY A 32 -2.44 -0.25 3.45
N PHE A 33 -2.97 -1.47 3.31
CA PHE A 33 -2.68 -2.59 4.22
C PHE A 33 -1.81 -3.62 3.53
N GLY A 34 -0.74 -4.07 4.16
CA GLY A 34 0.15 -5.01 3.50
C GLY A 34 1.53 -5.12 4.12
N GLY A 35 2.21 -6.19 3.75
CA GLY A 35 3.52 -6.52 4.29
C GLY A 35 4.27 -7.50 3.41
N LYS A 36 5.23 -8.20 4.01
CA LYS A 36 6.16 -9.06 3.28
C LYS A 36 5.48 -10.36 2.88
N VAL A 37 5.82 -10.86 1.70
CA VAL A 37 5.44 -12.22 1.30
C VAL A 37 6.36 -13.21 2.01
N GLU A 38 5.78 -14.20 2.69
CA GLU A 38 6.54 -15.22 3.42
C GLU A 38 7.00 -16.38 2.52
N ALA A 39 7.94 -17.18 3.01
CA ALA A 39 8.47 -18.32 2.26
C ALA A 39 7.38 -19.39 2.05
N GLY A 40 7.13 -19.74 0.78
CA GLY A 40 6.08 -20.71 0.41
C GLY A 40 4.68 -20.11 0.31
N GLU A 41 4.52 -18.81 0.58
CA GLU A 41 3.25 -18.08 0.45
C GLU A 41 3.11 -17.48 -0.97
N THR A 42 1.89 -17.46 -1.50
CA THR A 42 1.61 -16.71 -2.74
C THR A 42 1.45 -15.23 -2.43
N ILE A 43 1.74 -14.36 -3.38
CA ILE A 43 1.59 -12.90 -3.20
C ILE A 43 0.14 -12.54 -2.81
N GLU A 44 -0.85 -13.18 -3.43
CA GLU A 44 -2.26 -12.95 -3.09
C GLU A 44 -2.61 -13.47 -1.68
N ALA A 45 -2.04 -14.60 -1.26
CA ALA A 45 -2.23 -15.12 0.10
C ALA A 45 -1.64 -14.16 1.15
N ALA A 46 -0.44 -13.63 0.89
CA ALA A 46 0.19 -12.62 1.74
C ALA A 46 -0.68 -11.37 1.86
N ALA A 47 -1.20 -10.87 0.73
CA ALA A 47 -2.07 -9.69 0.70
C ALA A 47 -3.33 -9.87 1.57
N LYS A 48 -3.94 -11.06 1.51
CA LYS A 48 -5.12 -11.41 2.34
C LYS A 48 -4.75 -11.54 3.82
N ARG A 49 -3.63 -12.20 4.15
CA ARG A 49 -3.15 -12.37 5.53
C ARG A 49 -2.86 -11.02 6.17
N GLU A 50 -2.04 -10.19 5.52
CA GLU A 50 -1.64 -8.87 6.03
C GLU A 50 -2.85 -7.95 6.20
N THR A 51 -3.80 -7.95 5.25
CA THR A 51 -5.05 -7.17 5.39
C THR A 51 -5.86 -7.62 6.62
N PHE A 52 -5.89 -8.92 6.90
CA PHE A 52 -6.58 -9.42 8.09
C PHE A 52 -5.82 -9.07 9.38
N GLU A 53 -4.50 -9.22 9.40
CA GLU A 53 -3.65 -8.93 10.56
C GLU A 53 -3.66 -7.44 10.93
N GLU A 54 -3.57 -6.54 9.94
CA GLU A 54 -3.44 -5.11 10.18
C GLU A 54 -4.79 -4.41 10.47
N VAL A 55 -5.89 -4.87 9.86
CA VAL A 55 -7.20 -4.16 9.94
C VAL A 55 -8.41 -5.07 10.19
N GLY A 56 -8.22 -6.37 10.39
CA GLY A 56 -9.29 -7.32 10.70
C GLY A 56 -10.25 -7.61 9.54
N LEU A 57 -9.92 -7.17 8.32
CA LEU A 57 -10.75 -7.38 7.14
C LEU A 57 -10.37 -8.67 6.42
N VAL A 58 -11.37 -9.49 6.10
CA VAL A 58 -11.18 -10.68 5.26
C VAL A 58 -11.38 -10.26 3.81
N ALA A 59 -10.29 -10.04 3.07
CA ALA A 59 -10.34 -9.74 1.64
C ALA A 59 -10.71 -10.97 0.81
N GLU A 60 -11.91 -10.97 0.23
CA GLU A 60 -12.46 -12.11 -0.50
C GLU A 60 -12.05 -12.08 -1.98
N GLN A 61 -12.10 -10.89 -2.60
CA GLN A 61 -11.75 -10.70 -4.00
C GLN A 61 -10.75 -9.56 -4.14
N LEU A 62 -9.61 -9.86 -4.76
CA LEU A 62 -8.53 -8.92 -5.03
C LEU A 62 -8.34 -8.78 -6.54
N ASP A 63 -8.10 -7.55 -6.99
CA ASP A 63 -7.71 -7.23 -8.36
C ASP A 63 -6.25 -6.76 -8.36
N PRO A 64 -5.32 -7.52 -8.98
CA PRO A 64 -3.94 -7.09 -9.13
C PRO A 64 -3.88 -5.81 -9.97
N PHE A 65 -3.41 -4.73 -9.36
CA PHE A 65 -3.58 -3.39 -9.90
C PHE A 65 -2.28 -2.75 -10.37
N GLY A 66 -1.16 -3.08 -9.73
CA GLY A 66 0.13 -2.59 -10.16
C GLY A 66 1.31 -3.23 -9.43
N VAL A 67 2.50 -2.91 -9.92
CA VAL A 67 3.77 -3.31 -9.28
C VAL A 67 4.67 -2.09 -9.18
N LEU A 68 5.12 -1.78 -7.98
CA LEU A 68 6.01 -0.67 -7.69
C LEU A 68 7.34 -1.17 -7.15
N GLU A 69 8.45 -0.64 -7.64
CA GLU A 69 9.78 -0.91 -7.11
C GLU A 69 10.30 0.30 -6.33
N PHE A 70 10.64 0.10 -5.06
CA PHE A 70 11.20 1.14 -4.20
C PHE A 70 12.65 0.84 -3.89
N SER A 71 13.50 1.87 -3.97
CA SER A 71 14.89 1.82 -3.53
C SER A 71 15.24 3.02 -2.68
N PHE A 72 16.15 2.85 -1.72
CA PHE A 72 16.52 3.87 -0.75
C PHE A 72 18.03 4.05 -0.77
N GLN A 73 18.54 5.28 -0.83
CA GLN A 73 20.01 5.50 -0.89
C GLN A 73 20.76 4.89 0.31
N GLN A 74 20.12 4.79 1.47
CA GLN A 74 20.70 4.24 2.70
C GLN A 74 20.92 2.73 2.65
N ASN A 75 20.23 2.00 1.75
CA ASN A 75 20.31 0.54 1.71
C ASN A 75 20.33 0.00 0.27
N ASN A 76 21.03 -1.12 0.08
CA ASN A 76 21.02 -1.83 -1.21
C ASN A 76 19.82 -2.78 -1.33
N GLU A 77 18.73 -2.48 -0.63
CA GLU A 77 17.49 -3.26 -0.69
C GLU A 77 16.52 -2.62 -1.68
N THR A 78 15.85 -3.48 -2.45
CA THR A 78 14.76 -3.06 -3.34
C THR A 78 13.49 -3.72 -2.86
N LEU A 79 12.45 -2.93 -2.64
CA LEU A 79 11.14 -3.42 -2.27
C LEU A 79 10.29 -3.50 -3.54
N GLU A 80 9.84 -4.70 -3.93
CA GLU A 80 8.82 -4.87 -4.96
C GLU A 80 7.47 -5.02 -4.29
N VAL A 81 6.62 -4.02 -4.46
CA VAL A 81 5.29 -3.98 -3.86
C VAL A 81 4.25 -4.31 -4.92
N HIS A 82 3.52 -5.39 -4.70
CA HIS A 82 2.38 -5.79 -5.51
C HIS A 82 1.12 -5.13 -4.95
N VAL A 83 0.57 -4.18 -5.72
CA VAL A 83 -0.60 -3.40 -5.32
C VAL A 83 -1.87 -4.13 -5.76
N PHE A 84 -2.79 -4.32 -4.82
CA PHE A 84 -4.11 -4.92 -5.04
C PHE A 84 -5.20 -3.92 -4.70
N ARG A 85 -6.24 -3.90 -5.53
CA ARG A 85 -7.51 -3.27 -5.19
C ARG A 85 -8.44 -4.33 -4.58
N VAL A 86 -8.99 -4.05 -3.40
CA VAL A 86 -9.94 -4.96 -2.75
C VAL A 86 -11.32 -4.72 -3.34
N LEU A 87 -11.87 -5.73 -4.02
CA LEU A 87 -13.19 -5.67 -4.68
C LEU A 87 -14.33 -6.11 -3.76
N ALA A 88 -14.05 -7.06 -2.88
CA ALA A 88 -14.99 -7.56 -1.88
C ALA A 88 -14.27 -7.98 -0.62
N TYR A 89 -14.85 -7.67 0.54
CA TYR A 89 -14.32 -8.04 1.85
C TYR A 89 -15.46 -8.27 2.85
N ARG A 90 -15.15 -8.96 3.95
CA ARG A 90 -16.04 -9.11 5.11
C ARG A 90 -15.37 -8.58 6.38
N GLY A 91 -16.20 -8.23 7.35
CA GLY A 91 -15.76 -7.68 8.64
C GLY A 91 -15.92 -6.17 8.71
N GLN A 92 -15.50 -5.60 9.84
CA GLN A 92 -15.41 -4.17 10.08
C GLN A 92 -13.95 -3.82 10.35
N PRO A 93 -13.44 -2.68 9.86
CA PRO A 93 -12.07 -2.26 10.16
C PRO A 93 -11.85 -2.17 11.67
N GLN A 94 -10.77 -2.78 12.16
CA GLN A 94 -10.39 -2.75 13.58
C GLN A 94 -8.96 -2.26 13.72
N GLU A 95 -8.71 -1.48 14.77
CA GLU A 95 -7.35 -1.10 15.13
C GLU A 95 -6.57 -2.33 15.61
N SER A 96 -5.34 -2.45 15.11
CA SER A 96 -4.37 -3.45 15.54
C SER A 96 -3.21 -2.79 16.31
N ASP A 97 -2.27 -3.60 16.78
CA ASP A 97 -1.01 -3.10 17.34
C ASP A 97 -0.15 -2.36 16.29
N GLU A 98 -0.42 -2.58 14.99
CA GLU A 98 0.37 -2.08 13.86
C GLU A 98 -0.27 -0.83 13.23
N MET A 99 -1.59 -0.84 13.07
CA MET A 99 -2.33 0.11 12.25
C MET A 99 -3.60 0.61 12.95
N ALA A 100 -3.82 1.93 12.92
CA ALA A 100 -5.08 2.55 13.32
C ALA A 100 -5.90 2.95 12.08
N PRO A 101 -6.97 2.19 11.72
CA PRO A 101 -7.71 2.41 10.49
C PRO A 101 -8.67 3.60 10.58
N ARG A 102 -8.84 4.30 9.46
CA ARG A 102 -9.81 5.38 9.29
C ARG A 102 -10.26 5.49 7.83
N TRP A 103 -11.55 5.74 7.66
CA TRP A 103 -12.13 6.13 6.39
C TRP A 103 -11.90 7.61 6.10
N PHE A 104 -11.51 7.92 4.87
CA PHE A 104 -11.35 9.27 4.34
C PHE A 104 -12.22 9.42 3.09
N ALA A 105 -12.90 10.57 2.93
CA ALA A 105 -13.49 10.92 1.66
C ALA A 105 -12.39 11.04 0.59
N LEU A 106 -12.70 10.72 -0.68
CA LEU A 106 -11.68 10.71 -1.74
C LEU A 106 -11.03 12.09 -1.97
N ASN A 107 -11.73 13.18 -1.63
CA ASN A 107 -11.21 14.55 -1.70
C ASN A 107 -10.53 15.03 -0.40
N GLU A 108 -10.47 14.18 0.63
CA GLU A 108 -9.86 14.46 1.95
C GLU A 108 -8.72 13.48 2.26
N ILE A 109 -8.18 12.81 1.24
CA ILE A 109 -7.03 11.92 1.39
C ILE A 109 -5.85 12.74 1.93
N PRO A 110 -5.25 12.33 3.06
CA PRO A 110 -4.21 13.11 3.73
C PRO A 110 -2.83 12.88 3.11
N PHE A 111 -2.66 13.20 1.83
CA PHE A 111 -1.44 12.94 1.07
C PHE A 111 -0.17 13.56 1.70
N ASP A 112 -0.31 14.65 2.45
CA ASP A 112 0.77 15.29 3.23
C ASP A 112 1.31 14.40 4.36
N LYS A 113 0.53 13.39 4.77
CA LYS A 113 0.87 12.40 5.80
C LYS A 113 0.95 10.99 5.24
N MET A 114 1.06 10.83 3.92
CA MET A 114 1.27 9.56 3.23
C MET A 114 2.72 9.46 2.72
N TRP A 115 3.05 8.40 1.99
CA TRP A 115 4.33 8.36 1.29
C TRP A 115 4.29 9.29 0.07
N ALA A 116 5.44 9.87 -0.28
CA ALA A 116 5.50 10.86 -1.36
C ALA A 116 5.10 10.29 -2.73
N ASP A 117 5.32 8.98 -2.95
CA ASP A 117 4.93 8.28 -4.18
C ASP A 117 3.40 8.08 -4.30
N ASP A 118 2.66 8.14 -3.19
CA ASP A 118 1.21 7.98 -3.20
C ASP A 118 0.51 9.08 -4.02
N TRP A 119 1.14 10.26 -4.15
CA TRP A 119 0.69 11.33 -5.06
C TRP A 119 0.61 10.91 -6.53
N TYR A 120 1.32 9.85 -6.93
CA TYR A 120 1.41 9.38 -8.30
C TYR A 120 0.59 8.10 -8.51
N GLY A 121 0.78 7.08 -7.66
CA GLY A 121 0.14 5.78 -7.82
C GLY A 121 -1.35 5.77 -7.44
N LEU A 122 -1.71 6.43 -6.34
CA LEU A 122 -3.08 6.36 -5.82
C LEU A 122 -4.12 7.00 -6.75
N PRO A 123 -3.87 8.16 -7.39
CA PRO A 123 -4.81 8.70 -8.38
C PRO A 123 -5.08 7.76 -9.56
N LEU A 124 -4.08 7.02 -10.05
CA LEU A 124 -4.28 6.02 -11.09
C LEU A 124 -5.16 4.87 -10.60
N LEU A 125 -4.93 4.40 -9.37
CA LEU A 125 -5.77 3.38 -8.74
C LEU A 125 -7.23 3.80 -8.66
N LEU A 126 -7.49 5.00 -8.14
CA LEU A 126 -8.82 5.56 -8.00
C LEU A 126 -9.50 5.83 -9.36
N ALA A 127 -8.72 6.13 -10.39
CA ALA A 127 -9.19 6.29 -11.76
C ALA A 127 -9.41 4.97 -12.51
N GLY A 128 -9.11 3.82 -11.89
CA GLY A 128 -9.29 2.51 -12.52
C GLY A 128 -8.18 2.13 -13.53
N LYS A 129 -7.01 2.77 -13.44
CA LYS A 129 -5.88 2.62 -14.37
C LYS A 129 -4.76 1.80 -13.77
N LYS A 130 -4.47 0.63 -14.34
CA LYS A 130 -3.36 -0.23 -13.85
C LYS A 130 -2.02 0.45 -14.13
N PHE A 131 -1.02 0.18 -13.29
CA PHE A 131 0.26 0.87 -13.40
C PHE A 131 1.46 0.00 -13.03
N ARG A 132 2.64 0.42 -13.50
CA ARG A 132 3.93 -0.05 -13.01
C ARG A 132 4.87 1.12 -12.85
N GLY A 133 5.72 1.07 -11.83
CA GLY A 133 6.64 2.18 -11.60
C GLY A 133 7.79 1.84 -10.68
N SER A 134 8.70 2.80 -10.58
CA SER A 134 9.79 2.78 -9.63
C SER A 134 9.95 4.14 -8.98
N PHE A 135 10.31 4.12 -7.71
CA PHE A 135 10.54 5.31 -6.90
C PHE A 135 11.85 5.14 -6.14
N ARG A 136 12.68 6.18 -6.16
CA ARG A 136 13.93 6.22 -5.40
C ARG A 136 13.86 7.29 -4.35
N PHE A 137 14.16 6.91 -3.12
CA PHE A 137 14.22 7.80 -1.97
C PHE A 137 15.67 8.10 -1.57
N SER A 138 15.89 9.34 -1.13
CA SER A 138 17.16 9.81 -0.57
C SER A 138 17.41 9.21 0.82
N SER A 139 18.53 9.58 1.43
CA SER A 139 18.81 9.27 2.83
C SER A 139 18.03 10.11 3.85
N ASP A 140 17.19 11.03 3.40
CA ASP A 140 16.33 11.84 4.27
C ASP A 140 14.84 11.53 4.01
N ASP A 141 14.54 10.35 3.43
CA ASP A 141 13.21 9.92 2.99
C ASP A 141 12.55 10.86 1.95
N GLU A 142 13.34 11.65 1.22
CA GLU A 142 12.83 12.49 0.13
C GLU A 142 12.78 11.71 -1.18
N LEU A 143 11.71 11.89 -1.96
CA LEU A 143 11.58 11.27 -3.27
C LEU A 143 12.46 12.00 -4.30
N ILE A 144 13.42 11.28 -4.91
CA ILE A 144 14.44 11.86 -5.80
C ILE A 144 14.37 11.37 -7.25
N GLU A 145 13.82 10.17 -7.49
CA GLU A 145 13.59 9.67 -8.86
C GLU A 145 12.21 9.01 -8.93
N THR A 146 11.50 9.23 -10.02
CA THR A 146 10.16 8.71 -10.26
C THR A 146 10.04 8.18 -11.68
N SER A 147 9.51 6.97 -11.85
CA SER A 147 9.06 6.43 -13.12
C SER A 147 7.72 5.77 -12.91
N LEU A 148 6.69 6.18 -13.64
CA LEU A 148 5.36 5.58 -13.53
C LEU A 148 4.74 5.48 -14.93
N ILE A 149 4.27 4.29 -15.26
CA ILE A 149 3.69 3.96 -16.56
C ILE A 149 2.29 3.39 -16.30
N GLU A 150 1.30 3.99 -16.95
CA GLU A 150 -0.06 3.45 -17.06
C GLU A 150 -0.06 2.30 -18.08
N ASN A 151 -0.65 1.17 -17.69
CA ASN A 151 -0.80 -0.01 -18.55
C ASN A 151 -2.13 0.00 -19.31
#